data_AF-A0A7C7KR19-F1
#
_entry.id   AF-A0A7C7KR19-F1
#
_cell.length_a   1.000
_cell.length_b   1.000
_cell.length_c   1.000
_cell.angle_alpha   90.00
_cell.angle_beta   90.00
_cell.angle_gamma   90.00
#
_symmetry.space_group_name_H-M   'P 1'
#
loop_
_entity.id
_entity.type
_entity.pdbx_description
1 polymer ?
#
loop_
_entity_poly.entity_id
_entity_poly.type
_entity_poly.pdbx_seq_one_letter_code
_entity_poly.pdbx_strand_id
1 'polypeptide(L)'
;MGKERGIALVTTLLLGAIALALVGTLLYMITTGTRISGTEKRYSTALEAAKGAAEYIMVKLLSGSLTCNGGKACSEINNSIDLGPYSSLEGFDIDAEYLGEVSRFGTYIYSVRVTASSGREKAQIDFVYRVE
;
A
#
# COMPACT_ATOMS: atom_id res chain seq x y z
N MET A 1 -67.98 -2.97 -15.46
CA MET A 1 -66.94 -2.11 -14.85
C MET A 1 -65.96 -2.94 -14.02
N GLY A 2 -65.12 -3.79 -14.65
CA GLY A 2 -64.28 -4.76 -13.91
C GLY A 2 -62.88 -5.07 -14.46
N LYS A 3 -62.51 -4.61 -15.67
CA LYS A 3 -61.20 -4.93 -16.29
C LYS A 3 -60.11 -3.88 -16.01
N GLU A 4 -60.48 -2.65 -15.66
CA GLU A 4 -59.55 -1.53 -15.49
C GLU A 4 -58.73 -1.65 -14.20
N ARG A 5 -59.29 -2.29 -13.16
CA ARG A 5 -58.64 -2.45 -11.86
C ARG A 5 -57.48 -3.45 -11.87
N GLY A 6 -57.51 -4.46 -12.74
CA GLY A 6 -56.42 -5.43 -12.87
C GLY A 6 -55.20 -4.84 -13.56
N ILE A 7 -55.42 -4.00 -14.58
CA ILE A 7 -54.32 -3.38 -15.33
C ILE A 7 -53.55 -2.37 -14.48
N ALA A 8 -54.24 -1.64 -13.59
CA ALA A 8 -53.62 -0.70 -12.65
C ALA A 8 -52.69 -1.38 -11.63
N LEU A 9 -52.97 -2.63 -11.26
CA LEU A 9 -52.14 -3.39 -10.32
C LEU A 9 -50.89 -3.95 -11.00
N VAL A 10 -51.01 -4.35 -12.27
CA VAL A 10 -49.88 -4.83 -13.08
C VAL A 10 -48.91 -3.68 -13.40
N THR A 11 -49.42 -2.49 -13.72
CA THR A 11 -48.57 -1.33 -14.01
C THR A 11 -47.81 -0.84 -12.79
N THR A 12 -48.45 -0.78 -11.61
CA THR A 12 -47.77 -0.42 -10.36
C THR A 12 -46.70 -1.44 -9.97
N LEU A 13 -46.94 -2.73 -10.22
CA LEU A 13 -45.95 -3.78 -9.99
C LEU A 13 -44.75 -3.67 -10.94
N LEU A 14 -44.97 -3.36 -12.22
CA LEU A 14 -43.91 -3.10 -13.20
C LEU A 14 -43.07 -1.87 -12.83
N LEU A 15 -43.72 -0.76 -12.46
CA LEU A 15 -43.02 0.45 -12.01
C LEU A 15 -42.21 0.17 -10.72
N GLY A 16 -42.77 -0.60 -9.78
CA GLY A 16 -42.08 -1.02 -8.57
C GLY A 16 -40.84 -1.88 -8.85
N ALA A 17 -40.93 -2.81 -9.81
CA ALA A 17 -39.80 -3.64 -10.23
C ALA A 17 -38.66 -2.81 -10.85
N ILE A 18 -39.00 -1.83 -11.68
CA ILE A 18 -38.01 -0.90 -12.27
C ILE A 18 -37.35 -0.06 -11.18
N ALA A 19 -38.14 0.47 -10.23
CA ALA A 19 -37.61 1.24 -9.11
C ALA A 19 -36.66 0.40 -8.24
N LEU A 20 -37.00 -0.85 -7.94
CA LEU A 20 -36.14 -1.78 -7.21
C LEU A 20 -34.84 -2.09 -7.96
N ALA A 21 -34.91 -2.27 -9.28
CA ALA A 21 -33.73 -2.50 -10.11
C ALA A 21 -32.76 -1.30 -10.05
N LEU A 22 -33.28 -0.07 -10.12
CA LEU A 22 -32.47 1.16 -10.01
C LEU A 22 -31.84 1.32 -8.62
N VAL A 23 -32.59 1.04 -7.55
CA VAL A 23 -32.05 1.10 -6.18
C VAL A 23 -30.98 0.02 -5.98
N GLY A 24 -31.20 -1.18 -6.52
CA GLY A 24 -30.24 -2.28 -6.45
C GLY A 24 -28.91 -1.96 -7.16
N THR A 25 -28.96 -1.35 -8.35
CA THR A 25 -27.75 -0.96 -9.08
C THR A 25 -26.99 0.15 -8.36
N LEU A 26 -27.67 1.14 -7.80
CA LEU A 26 -27.03 2.20 -7.00
C LEU A 26 -26.35 1.64 -5.75
N LEU A 27 -27.03 0.75 -5.01
CA LEU A 27 -26.43 0.07 -3.85
C LEU A 27 -25.21 -0.78 -4.25
N TYR A 28 -25.27 -1.44 -5.40
CA TYR A 28 -24.14 -2.20 -5.92
C TYR A 28 -22.93 -1.31 -6.24
N MET A 29 -23.14 -0.15 -6.87
CA MET A 29 -22.07 0.82 -7.12
C MET A 29 -21.48 1.39 -5.83
N ILE A 30 -22.31 1.75 -4.85
CA ILE A 30 -21.84 2.28 -3.56
C ILE A 30 -21.01 1.23 -2.81
N THR A 31 -21.45 -0.03 -2.80
CA THR A 31 -20.74 -1.11 -2.10
C THR A 31 -19.42 -1.48 -2.79
N THR A 32 -19.32 -1.39 -4.12
CA THR A 32 -18.04 -1.55 -4.82
C THR A 32 -17.10 -0.36 -4.58
N GLY A 33 -17.61 0.86 -4.67
CA GLY A 33 -16.81 2.07 -4.45
C GLY A 33 -16.23 2.17 -3.04
N THR A 34 -17.03 1.88 -2.01
CA THR A 34 -16.59 1.92 -0.60
C THR A 34 -15.49 0.88 -0.28
N ARG A 35 -15.57 -0.31 -0.87
CA ARG A 35 -14.52 -1.35 -0.71
C ARG A 35 -13.20 -0.95 -1.37
N ILE A 36 -13.27 -0.28 -2.52
CA ILE A 36 -12.09 0.21 -3.24
C ILE A 36 -11.40 1.31 -2.41
N SER A 37 -12.15 2.32 -1.95
CA SER A 37 -11.57 3.42 -1.16
C SER A 37 -10.98 2.97 0.18
N GLY A 38 -11.59 1.99 0.85
CA GLY A 38 -11.04 1.44 2.10
C GLY A 38 -9.73 0.69 1.89
N THR A 39 -9.60 -0.01 0.77
CA THR A 39 -8.38 -0.75 0.40
C THR A 39 -7.28 0.23 -0.01
N GLU A 40 -7.59 1.20 -0.85
CA GLU A 40 -6.66 2.24 -1.31
C GLU A 40 -6.07 3.04 -0.13
N LYS A 41 -6.89 3.40 0.86
CA LYS A 41 -6.42 4.09 2.07
C LYS A 41 -5.36 3.29 2.82
N ARG A 42 -5.56 1.98 2.99
CA ARG A 42 -4.60 1.10 3.68
C ARG A 42 -3.30 0.96 2.90
N TYR A 43 -3.38 0.81 1.56
CA TYR A 43 -2.20 0.82 0.71
C TYR A 43 -1.43 2.14 0.81
N SER A 44 -2.13 3.29 0.85
CA SER A 44 -1.50 4.60 1.01
C SER A 44 -0.78 4.72 2.34
N THR A 45 -1.40 4.27 3.44
CA THR A 45 -0.76 4.27 4.77
C THR A 45 0.48 3.36 4.80
N ALA A 46 0.40 2.15 4.23
CA ALA A 46 1.55 1.25 4.12
C ALA A 46 2.69 1.88 3.30
N LEU A 47 2.34 2.59 2.22
CA LEU A 47 3.29 3.29 1.37
C LEU A 47 3.95 4.48 2.09
N GLU A 48 3.18 5.27 2.86
CA GLU A 48 3.71 6.36 3.67
C GLU A 48 4.67 5.85 4.75
N ALA A 49 4.33 4.74 5.40
CA ALA A 49 5.20 4.08 6.37
C ALA A 49 6.53 3.62 5.72
N ALA A 50 6.46 2.98 4.55
CA ALA A 50 7.64 2.56 3.80
C ALA A 50 8.49 3.75 3.32
N LYS A 51 7.87 4.87 2.91
CA LYS A 51 8.59 6.12 2.58
C LYS A 51 9.30 6.72 3.79
N GLY A 52 8.66 6.74 4.96
CA GLY A 52 9.30 7.21 6.20
C GLY A 52 10.52 6.36 6.58
N ALA A 53 10.42 5.04 6.42
CA ALA A 53 11.57 4.14 6.60
C ALA A 53 12.67 4.42 5.57
N ALA A 54 12.32 4.66 4.30
CA ALA A 54 13.29 5.03 3.27
C ALA A 54 14.03 6.35 3.59
N GLU A 55 13.33 7.38 4.08
CA GLU A 55 13.94 8.64 4.53
C GLU A 55 14.92 8.43 5.68
N TYR A 56 14.55 7.60 6.66
CA TYR A 56 15.45 7.24 7.74
C TYR A 56 16.73 6.56 7.22
N ILE A 57 16.58 5.60 6.31
CA ILE A 57 17.70 4.89 5.68
C ILE A 57 18.59 5.87 4.91
N MET A 58 18.02 6.81 4.15
CA MET A 58 18.78 7.83 3.41
C MET A 58 19.64 8.69 4.35
N VAL A 59 19.09 9.14 5.49
CA VAL A 59 19.86 9.90 6.49
C VAL A 59 20.98 9.07 7.11
N LYS A 60 20.73 7.78 7.34
CA LYS A 60 21.75 6.84 7.85
C LYS A 60 22.88 6.57 6.84
N LEU A 61 22.54 6.50 5.57
CA LEU A 61 23.48 6.41 4.46
C LEU A 61 24.36 7.65 4.35
N LEU A 62 23.76 8.84 4.40
CA LEU A 62 24.49 10.11 4.36
C LEU A 62 25.43 10.29 5.56
N SER A 63 25.04 9.79 6.73
CA SER A 63 25.86 9.83 7.95
C SER A 63 26.88 8.68 8.06
N GLY A 64 26.88 7.72 7.13
CA GLY A 64 27.75 6.54 7.18
C GLY A 64 27.50 5.63 8.38
N SER A 65 26.33 5.72 9.02
CA SER A 65 25.97 4.98 10.24
C SER A 65 24.90 3.90 10.02
N LEU A 66 24.75 3.47 8.75
CA LEU A 66 23.84 2.40 8.39
C LEU A 66 24.36 1.07 8.94
N THR A 67 23.53 0.37 9.72
CA THR A 67 23.82 -0.97 10.21
C THR A 67 22.81 -1.98 9.69
N CYS A 68 23.27 -3.21 9.54
CA CYS A 68 22.50 -4.35 9.12
C CYS A 68 22.66 -5.52 10.10
N ASN A 69 21.64 -6.38 10.19
CA ASN A 69 21.66 -7.63 10.94
C ASN A 69 22.12 -7.46 12.40
N GLY A 70 21.59 -6.45 13.10
CA GLY A 70 21.88 -6.20 14.52
C GLY A 70 23.20 -5.49 14.76
N GLY A 71 23.56 -4.50 13.94
CA GLY A 71 24.72 -3.63 14.18
C GLY A 71 25.96 -3.91 13.33
N LYS A 72 25.87 -4.77 12.31
CA LYS A 72 26.99 -5.08 11.39
C LYS A 72 27.00 -4.14 10.19
N ALA A 73 28.12 -4.08 9.46
CA ALA A 73 28.19 -3.36 8.20
C ALA A 73 27.32 -4.04 7.11
N CYS A 74 26.62 -3.22 6.32
CA CYS A 74 25.84 -3.69 5.18
C CYS A 74 26.75 -3.95 3.98
N SER A 75 27.36 -5.14 3.88
CA SER A 75 28.28 -5.48 2.77
C SER A 75 27.78 -6.60 1.86
N GLU A 76 26.75 -7.34 2.26
CA GLU A 76 26.19 -8.44 1.48
C GLU A 76 24.78 -8.11 1.00
N ILE A 77 24.44 -8.63 -0.19
CA ILE A 77 23.09 -8.55 -0.74
C ILE A 77 22.10 -9.29 0.18
N ASN A 78 20.89 -8.75 0.31
CA ASN A 78 19.82 -9.24 1.19
C ASN A 78 20.12 -9.11 2.70
N ASN A 79 21.06 -8.24 3.09
CA ASN A 79 21.21 -7.88 4.49
C ASN A 79 20.00 -7.06 4.96
N SER A 80 19.38 -7.46 6.07
CA SER A 80 18.28 -6.71 6.67
C SER A 80 18.85 -5.48 7.39
N ILE A 81 18.36 -4.30 7.02
CA ILE A 81 18.77 -3.00 7.56
C ILE A 81 18.09 -2.80 8.91
N ASP A 82 18.87 -2.39 9.91
CA ASP A 82 18.34 -2.14 11.25
C ASP A 82 17.52 -0.85 11.28
N LEU A 83 16.21 -1.00 11.16
CA LEU A 83 15.24 0.10 11.24
C LEU A 83 14.98 0.56 12.68
N GLY A 84 15.44 -0.20 13.68
CA GLY A 84 15.23 0.11 15.10
C GLY A 84 13.73 0.25 15.42
N PRO A 85 13.27 1.39 15.99
CA PRO A 85 11.85 1.58 16.33
C PRO A 85 10.94 1.67 15.09
N TYR A 86 11.49 1.81 13.89
CA TYR A 86 10.74 1.92 12.64
C TYR A 86 10.45 0.56 11.98
N SER A 87 10.83 -0.57 12.59
CA SER A 87 10.52 -1.91 12.05
C SER A 87 9.03 -2.27 12.15
N SER A 88 8.25 -1.56 12.98
CA SER A 88 6.81 -1.73 13.08
C SER A 88 6.14 -0.37 13.20
N LEU A 89 5.33 0.02 12.20
CA LEU A 89 4.64 1.30 12.19
C LEU A 89 3.15 1.10 11.88
N GLU A 90 2.28 1.60 12.76
CA GLU A 90 0.82 1.55 12.59
C GLU A 90 0.24 0.16 12.25
N GLY A 91 0.86 -0.93 12.74
CA GLY A 91 0.41 -2.30 12.47
C GLY A 91 0.91 -2.90 11.14
N PHE A 92 1.87 -2.24 10.50
CA PHE A 92 2.67 -2.78 9.40
C PHE A 92 4.06 -3.16 9.92
N ASP A 93 4.50 -4.37 9.58
CA ASP A 93 5.88 -4.82 9.74
C ASP A 93 6.68 -4.30 8.55
N ILE A 94 7.67 -3.47 8.83
CA ILE A 94 8.54 -2.88 7.82
C ILE A 94 9.87 -3.62 7.88
N ASP A 95 10.23 -4.23 6.75
CA ASP A 95 11.52 -4.84 6.54
C ASP A 95 12.26 -4.09 5.43
N ALA A 96 13.57 -3.93 5.59
CA ALA A 96 14.39 -3.23 4.63
C ALA A 96 15.60 -4.08 4.29
N GLU A 97 15.82 -4.34 3.01
CA GLU A 97 16.90 -5.18 2.50
C GLU A 97 17.88 -4.32 1.70
N TYR A 98 19.16 -4.51 1.97
CA TYR A 98 20.23 -3.96 1.16
C TYR A 98 20.41 -4.81 -0.10
N LEU A 99 20.23 -4.21 -1.28
CA LEU A 99 20.30 -4.93 -2.56
C LEU A 99 21.68 -4.87 -3.21
N GLY A 100 22.52 -3.91 -2.82
CA GLY A 100 23.88 -3.78 -3.32
C GLY A 100 24.32 -2.33 -3.49
N GLU A 101 25.60 -2.18 -3.85
CA GLU A 101 26.20 -0.91 -4.21
C GLU A 101 26.94 -1.01 -5.54
N VAL A 102 26.98 0.11 -6.25
CA VAL A 102 27.81 0.29 -7.43
C VAL A 102 28.62 1.56 -7.24
N SER A 103 29.95 1.44 -7.26
CA SER A 103 30.86 2.58 -7.27
C SER A 103 31.38 2.83 -8.69
N ARG A 104 31.22 4.08 -9.16
CA ARG A 104 31.73 4.53 -10.47
C ARG A 104 32.28 5.93 -10.30
N PHE A 105 33.55 6.14 -10.66
CA PHE A 105 34.19 7.46 -10.73
C PHE A 105 34.07 8.31 -9.45
N GLY A 106 34.14 7.70 -8.26
CA GLY A 106 34.04 8.41 -6.99
C GLY A 106 32.61 8.61 -6.47
N THR A 107 31.60 8.19 -7.23
CA THR A 107 30.20 8.18 -6.81
C THR A 107 29.80 6.80 -6.30
N TYR A 108 29.13 6.74 -5.15
CA TYR A 108 28.54 5.51 -4.60
C TYR A 108 27.04 5.49 -4.82
N ILE A 109 26.54 4.45 -5.48
CA ILE A 109 25.11 4.25 -5.71
C ILE A 109 24.67 3.05 -4.87
N TYR A 110 23.75 3.27 -3.94
CA TYR A 110 23.20 2.25 -3.06
C TYR A 110 21.78 1.88 -3.51
N SER A 111 21.46 0.59 -3.53
CA SER A 111 20.12 0.10 -3.80
C SER A 111 19.54 -0.56 -2.56
N VAL A 112 18.33 -0.14 -2.20
CA VAL A 112 17.62 -0.60 -1.01
C VAL A 112 16.19 -0.94 -1.38
N ARG A 113 15.68 -2.03 -0.80
CA ARG A 113 14.29 -2.45 -0.88
C ARG A 113 13.65 -2.28 0.47
N VAL A 114 12.50 -1.63 0.53
CA VAL A 114 11.68 -1.52 1.73
C VAL A 114 10.36 -2.21 1.46
N THR A 115 9.99 -3.11 2.37
CA THR A 115 8.76 -3.89 2.30
C THR A 115 7.95 -3.59 3.56
N ALA A 116 6.76 -3.02 3.40
CA ALA A 116 5.76 -2.96 4.45
C ALA A 116 4.76 -4.10 4.27
N SER A 117 4.58 -4.93 5.29
CA SER A 117 3.63 -6.05 5.28
C SER A 117 2.68 -5.98 6.47
N SER A 118 1.39 -6.22 6.23
CA SER A 118 0.41 -6.41 7.30
C SER A 118 -0.53 -7.55 6.91
N GLY A 119 -0.24 -8.74 7.42
CA GLY A 119 -1.02 -9.96 7.19
C GLY A 119 -1.08 -10.38 5.71
N ARG A 120 -2.11 -9.94 4.99
CA ARG A 120 -2.34 -10.26 3.56
C ARG A 120 -1.99 -9.11 2.60
N GLU A 121 -1.71 -7.92 3.14
CA GLU A 121 -1.35 -6.74 2.36
C GLU A 121 0.18 -6.58 2.37
N LYS A 122 0.76 -6.31 1.19
CA LYS A 122 2.20 -6.08 1.01
C LYS A 122 2.40 -4.87 0.11
N ALA A 123 3.18 -3.90 0.58
CA ALA A 123 3.67 -2.79 -0.21
C ALA A 123 5.21 -2.90 -0.27
N GLN A 124 5.78 -2.74 -1.45
CA GLN A 124 7.21 -2.83 -1.66
C GLN A 124 7.69 -1.60 -2.45
N ILE A 125 8.76 -0.98 -1.98
CA ILE A 125 9.40 0.16 -2.61
C ILE A 125 10.87 -0.21 -2.80
N ASP A 126 11.31 -0.27 -4.05
CA ASP A 126 12.71 -0.40 -4.40
C ASP A 126 13.22 1.00 -4.79
N PHE A 127 14.23 1.50 -4.11
CA PHE A 127 14.82 2.80 -4.42
C PHE A 127 16.34 2.73 -4.50
N VAL A 128 16.89 3.71 -5.22
CA VAL A 128 18.32 3.83 -5.48
C VAL A 128 18.77 5.22 -5.06
N TYR A 129 19.81 5.30 -4.26
CA TYR A 129 20.33 6.54 -3.71
C TYR A 129 21.78 6.75 -4.14
N ARG A 130 22.08 7.96 -4.62
CA ARG A 130 23.43 8.37 -5.02
C ARG A 130 24.06 9.21 -3.91
N VAL A 131 25.26 8.83 -3.49
CA VAL A 131 26.10 9.58 -2.56
C VAL A 131 27.33 10.09 -3.34
N GLU A 132 27.57 11.40 -3.23
CA GLU A 132 28.68 12.15 -3.85
C GLU A 132 29.73 12.53 -2.81
#